data_AF-M3EQV0-F1
#
_entry.id   AF-M3EQV0-F1
#
_cell.length_a   1.000
_cell.length_b   1.000
_cell.length_c   1.000
_cell.angle_alpha   90.00
_cell.angle_beta   90.00
_cell.angle_gamma   90.00
#
_symmetry.space_group_name_H-M   'P 1'
#
loop_
_entity.id
_entity.type
_entity.pdbx_description
1 polymer ?
#
loop_
_entity_poly.entity_id
_entity_poly.type
_entity_poly.pdbx_seq_one_letter_code
_entity_poly.pdbx_strand_id
1 'polypeptide(L)'
;MDFPVFFTGTSALHEDVGEDSDVLTPLLFWGWGDTAREKYFGFFPLAGKLRNKIGYSELSFFLFPIYTNWKYKDYEATSILWPFFLYASSETREEFRIFPLYSKKVHRGKYERYSILWPFFQWGSTFQDKKEPVHYKLFFPFFGFKDSETGNMKSRGFLILPLLGSLFGYGYDKRTGEQDYNALFFLFQYGTNQDEDYHKFILFPFFGHYRFASKQTTFITPFYFHLQTDTYHIQSDDTFLIPFYFYSKRKYVQWERDESYLKLWPIFKYQKDREGNLVWNVLSLFPVKSEVIDRIWDPLWSLVEYQKLSNGEKRFSVLMRAYSQRWTETEFHASIPFVLELSITPEKTSWKFLYGLIGYERIETNRNLQILWFIKI
;
A
#
# COMPACT_ATOMS: atom_id res chain seq x y z
N MET A 1 13.14 -5.57 -16.79
CA MET A 1 13.97 -4.35 -16.65
C MET A 1 13.95 -4.10 -15.16
N ASP A 2 14.94 -4.63 -14.44
CA ASP A 2 14.98 -4.51 -12.99
C ASP A 2 15.96 -3.38 -12.64
N PHE A 3 15.33 -2.28 -12.21
CA PHE A 3 15.71 -1.09 -11.43
C PHE A 3 17.03 -0.31 -11.65
N PRO A 4 16.95 1.03 -11.62
CA PRO A 4 17.89 1.84 -10.86
C PRO A 4 17.48 1.77 -9.37
N VAL A 5 18.27 1.08 -8.53
CA VAL A 5 18.07 1.12 -7.08
C VAL A 5 18.80 2.34 -6.54
N PHE A 6 18.03 3.37 -6.16
CA PHE A 6 18.52 4.44 -5.30
C PHE A 6 18.75 3.85 -3.90
N PHE A 7 19.97 4.02 -3.40
CA PHE A 7 20.43 3.51 -2.12
C PHE A 7 19.68 4.15 -0.95
N THR A 8 18.89 3.37 -0.22
CA THR A 8 18.55 3.64 1.17
C THR A 8 18.97 2.41 1.96
N GLY A 9 19.86 2.58 2.93
CA GLY A 9 20.41 1.49 3.73
C GLY A 9 19.31 0.62 4.32
N THR A 10 19.23 -0.63 3.86
CA THR A 10 18.44 -1.68 4.51
C THR A 10 19.41 -2.60 5.22
N SER A 11 19.50 -2.44 6.54
CA SER A 11 20.06 -3.44 7.44
C SER A 11 19.21 -4.71 7.32
N ALA A 12 19.75 -5.73 6.67
CA ALA A 12 19.23 -7.09 6.76
C ALA A 12 20.01 -7.79 7.87
N LEU A 13 19.37 -8.01 9.03
CA LEU A 13 19.91 -8.84 10.11
C LEU A 13 20.04 -10.29 9.61
N HIS A 14 21.21 -10.89 9.78
CA HIS A 14 21.41 -12.33 9.73
C HIS A 14 21.77 -12.78 11.16
N GLU A 15 21.09 -13.81 11.66
CA GLU A 15 21.16 -14.28 13.07
C GLU A 15 22.51 -14.88 13.52
N ASP A 16 23.51 -14.99 12.63
CA ASP A 16 24.71 -15.82 12.89
C ASP A 16 26.07 -15.09 12.83
N VAL A 17 26.15 -13.76 12.78
CA VAL A 17 27.44 -13.06 12.72
C VAL A 17 27.41 -11.79 13.58
N GLY A 18 28.46 -11.59 14.41
CA GLY A 18 28.59 -10.51 15.39
C GLY A 18 28.58 -9.08 14.83
N GLU A 19 28.99 -8.10 15.65
CA GLU A 19 28.95 -6.66 15.29
C GLU A 19 29.68 -6.37 13.97
N ASP A 20 28.91 -5.96 12.96
CA ASP A 20 29.38 -5.67 11.61
C ASP A 20 29.25 -4.15 11.35
N SER A 21 30.33 -3.50 10.92
CA SER A 21 30.37 -2.05 10.68
C SER A 21 30.35 -1.75 9.18
N ASP A 22 29.18 -1.93 8.57
CA ASP A 22 28.97 -1.64 7.16
C ASP A 22 28.63 -0.15 6.93
N VAL A 23 29.34 0.52 6.01
CA VAL A 23 28.97 1.86 5.52
C VAL A 23 28.73 1.81 4.02
N LEU A 24 27.45 1.88 3.64
CA LEU A 24 26.99 1.99 2.25
C LEU A 24 26.47 3.40 1.99
N THR A 25 27.35 4.32 1.57
CA THR A 25 26.91 5.62 1.03
C THR A 25 26.88 5.59 -0.50
N PRO A 26 26.13 6.49 -1.17
CA PRO A 26 26.00 6.50 -2.62
C PRO A 26 27.32 6.71 -3.39
N LEU A 27 28.30 7.39 -2.77
CA LEU A 27 29.57 7.74 -3.41
C LEU A 27 30.75 6.92 -2.88
N LEU A 28 30.76 6.63 -1.59
CA LEU A 28 31.86 5.93 -0.94
C LEU A 28 31.30 4.78 -0.11
N PHE A 29 31.77 3.58 -0.37
CA PHE A 29 31.38 2.41 0.40
C PHE A 29 32.61 1.60 0.77
N TRP A 30 32.66 1.14 2.00
CA TRP A 30 33.72 0.29 2.50
C TRP A 30 33.19 -0.64 3.57
N GLY A 31 33.77 -1.81 3.65
CA GLY A 31 33.56 -2.79 4.70
C GLY A 31 34.86 -3.49 4.99
N TRP A 32 35.05 -3.81 6.26
CA TRP A 32 36.18 -4.56 6.77
C TRP A 32 35.65 -5.63 7.72
N GLY A 33 36.26 -6.81 7.68
CA GLY A 33 35.92 -7.93 8.55
C GLY A 33 36.68 -9.19 8.18
N ASP A 34 36.35 -10.29 8.84
CA ASP A 34 37.04 -11.57 8.76
C ASP A 34 36.60 -12.38 7.53
N THR A 35 35.37 -12.19 7.06
CA THR A 35 34.85 -12.94 5.91
C THR A 35 35.11 -12.23 4.57
N ALA A 36 35.18 -13.00 3.49
CA ALA A 36 35.30 -12.45 2.14
C ALA A 36 34.10 -11.58 1.71
N ARG A 37 32.98 -11.64 2.43
CA ARG A 37 31.77 -10.81 2.26
C ARG A 37 31.94 -9.43 2.89
N GLU A 38 32.71 -9.34 3.97
CA GLU A 38 32.94 -8.10 4.70
C GLU A 38 34.00 -7.24 4.04
N LYS A 39 34.91 -7.82 3.24
CA LYS A 39 35.98 -7.08 2.55
C LYS A 39 35.52 -6.48 1.22
N TYR A 40 35.10 -5.23 1.24
CA TYR A 40 34.73 -4.47 0.03
C TYR A 40 35.12 -3.00 0.12
N PHE A 41 35.38 -2.37 -1.02
CA PHE A 41 35.71 -0.95 -1.09
C PHE A 41 35.31 -0.40 -2.45
N GLY A 42 34.83 0.83 -2.49
CA GLY A 42 34.68 1.55 -3.74
C GLY A 42 34.30 3.01 -3.58
N PHE A 43 34.72 3.77 -4.58
CA PHE A 43 34.44 5.17 -4.76
C PHE A 43 33.75 5.34 -6.12
N PHE A 44 32.43 5.46 -6.09
CA PHE A 44 31.61 5.62 -7.28
C PHE A 44 31.71 7.05 -7.82
N PRO A 45 31.85 7.25 -9.14
CA PRO A 45 31.86 6.26 -10.22
C PRO A 45 33.25 5.72 -10.62
N LEU A 46 34.33 6.09 -9.91
CA LEU A 46 35.70 5.84 -10.36
C LEU A 46 36.12 4.37 -10.31
N ALA A 47 35.99 3.70 -9.17
CA ALA A 47 36.37 2.30 -9.04
C ALA A 47 35.74 1.71 -7.78
N GLY A 48 35.31 0.46 -7.85
CA GLY A 48 34.79 -0.22 -6.67
C GLY A 48 34.62 -1.71 -6.87
N LYS A 49 34.72 -2.46 -5.79
CA LYS A 49 34.46 -3.89 -5.71
C LYS A 49 33.60 -4.18 -4.49
N LEU A 50 32.38 -4.64 -4.74
CA LEU A 50 31.39 -5.12 -3.78
C LEU A 50 31.34 -6.65 -3.83
N ARG A 51 31.15 -7.29 -2.68
CA ARG A 51 31.06 -8.75 -2.55
C ARG A 51 29.86 -9.13 -1.70
N ASN A 52 29.03 -10.07 -2.18
CA ASN A 52 27.88 -10.60 -1.44
C ASN A 52 26.94 -9.49 -0.87
N LYS A 53 26.76 -8.41 -1.64
CA LYS A 53 25.83 -7.30 -1.38
C LYS A 53 24.94 -7.11 -2.62
N ILE A 54 23.75 -6.55 -2.44
CA ILE A 54 22.83 -6.15 -3.54
C ILE A 54 22.48 -7.33 -4.47
N GLY A 55 22.35 -8.54 -3.92
CA GLY A 55 21.94 -9.73 -4.67
C GLY A 55 22.98 -10.30 -5.64
N TYR A 56 24.20 -9.76 -5.69
CA TYR A 56 25.33 -10.29 -6.46
C TYR A 56 26.37 -10.93 -5.55
N SER A 57 27.09 -11.94 -6.03
CA SER A 57 28.22 -12.50 -5.30
C SER A 57 29.46 -11.60 -5.43
N GLU A 58 29.64 -10.96 -6.58
CA GLU A 58 30.66 -9.96 -6.80
C GLU A 58 30.14 -8.90 -7.78
N LEU A 59 30.43 -7.62 -7.52
CA LEU A 59 30.18 -6.52 -8.44
C LEU A 59 31.41 -5.62 -8.44
N SER A 60 32.02 -5.43 -9.59
CA SER A 60 33.16 -4.54 -9.80
C SER A 60 32.84 -3.53 -10.89
N PHE A 61 33.31 -2.30 -10.72
CA PHE A 61 33.22 -1.28 -11.76
C PHE A 61 34.50 -0.45 -11.82
N PHE A 62 34.76 0.09 -12.99
CA PHE A 62 35.85 1.01 -13.24
C PHE A 62 35.38 2.10 -14.21
N LEU A 63 35.53 3.35 -13.80
CA LEU A 63 35.07 4.56 -14.47
C LEU A 63 33.65 4.41 -15.01
N PHE A 64 32.70 4.07 -14.14
CA PHE A 64 31.31 3.90 -14.53
C PHE A 64 30.83 5.11 -15.37
N PRO A 65 30.22 4.91 -16.54
CA PRO A 65 29.68 3.64 -17.07
C PRO A 65 30.62 2.82 -17.97
N ILE A 66 31.92 3.13 -18.04
CA ILE A 66 32.84 2.51 -19.02
C ILE A 66 33.00 1.01 -18.82
N TYR A 67 33.22 0.55 -17.59
CA TYR A 67 33.38 -0.87 -17.31
C TYR A 67 32.62 -1.29 -16.05
N THR A 68 31.89 -2.39 -16.16
CA THR A 68 31.23 -3.03 -15.01
C THR A 68 31.23 -4.53 -15.22
N ASN A 69 31.60 -5.30 -14.19
CA ASN A 69 31.55 -6.75 -14.20
C ASN A 69 30.84 -7.23 -12.93
N TRP A 70 29.98 -8.24 -13.05
CA TRP A 70 29.31 -8.83 -11.91
C TRP A 70 29.19 -10.34 -12.04
N LYS A 71 29.16 -11.00 -10.89
CA LYS A 71 29.02 -12.45 -10.73
C LYS A 71 27.83 -12.77 -9.84
N TYR A 72 27.13 -13.84 -10.18
CA TYR A 72 26.07 -14.43 -9.37
C TYR A 72 26.05 -15.95 -9.58
N LYS A 73 26.47 -16.72 -8.57
CA LYS A 73 26.67 -18.17 -8.70
C LYS A 73 27.58 -18.44 -9.91
N ASP A 74 27.15 -19.27 -10.86
CA ASP A 74 27.92 -19.62 -12.06
C ASP A 74 27.78 -18.59 -13.21
N TYR A 75 27.02 -17.50 -12.99
CA TYR A 75 26.78 -16.48 -13.99
C TYR A 75 27.75 -15.31 -13.83
N GLU A 76 28.54 -15.04 -14.87
CA GLU A 76 29.43 -13.89 -14.96
C GLU A 76 29.04 -13.02 -16.14
N ALA A 77 28.95 -11.71 -15.90
CA ALA A 77 28.53 -10.73 -16.87
C ALA A 77 29.47 -9.52 -16.86
N THR A 78 29.78 -9.03 -18.05
CA THR A 78 30.63 -7.87 -18.27
C THR A 78 29.88 -6.88 -19.16
N SER A 79 29.89 -5.62 -18.77
CA SER A 79 29.32 -4.51 -19.52
C SER A 79 30.40 -3.48 -19.82
N ILE A 80 30.42 -3.04 -21.08
CA ILE A 80 31.28 -1.97 -21.58
C ILE A 80 30.37 -0.83 -22.02
N LEU A 81 30.69 0.40 -21.60
CA LEU A 81 29.86 1.59 -21.87
C LEU A 81 28.39 1.30 -21.54
N TRP A 82 28.13 0.96 -20.28
CA TRP A 82 26.79 0.66 -19.82
C TRP A 82 25.80 1.79 -20.22
N PRO A 83 24.61 1.49 -20.75
CA PRO A 83 23.99 0.17 -20.93
C PRO A 83 24.17 -0.44 -22.33
N PHE A 84 25.09 0.09 -23.15
CA PHE A 84 25.19 -0.21 -24.57
C PHE A 84 25.70 -1.62 -24.85
N PHE A 85 26.81 -2.04 -24.24
CA PHE A 85 27.36 -3.37 -24.46
C PHE A 85 27.28 -4.23 -23.20
N LEU A 86 26.78 -5.46 -23.36
CA LEU A 86 26.75 -6.46 -22.31
C LEU A 86 27.03 -7.83 -22.92
N TYR A 87 27.92 -8.57 -22.28
CA TYR A 87 28.20 -9.97 -22.60
C TYR A 87 28.25 -10.76 -21.30
N ALA A 88 27.57 -11.90 -21.27
CA ALA A 88 27.55 -12.79 -20.14
C ALA A 88 27.40 -14.23 -20.61
N SER A 89 28.06 -15.15 -19.91
CA SER A 89 28.01 -16.57 -20.22
C SER A 89 28.11 -17.40 -18.95
N SER A 90 27.38 -18.51 -18.92
CA SER A 90 27.49 -19.60 -17.96
C SER A 90 27.03 -20.90 -18.60
N GLU A 91 27.14 -22.03 -17.88
CA GLU A 91 26.70 -23.34 -18.38
C GLU A 91 25.22 -23.36 -18.84
N THR A 92 24.39 -22.54 -18.20
CA THR A 92 22.93 -22.51 -18.42
C THR A 92 22.44 -21.19 -18.99
N ARG A 93 23.24 -20.12 -19.01
CA ARG A 93 22.81 -18.77 -19.41
C ARG A 93 23.76 -18.15 -20.40
N GLU A 94 23.21 -17.43 -21.35
CA GLU A 94 23.95 -16.64 -22.31
C GLU A 94 23.23 -15.30 -22.48
N GLU A 95 23.95 -14.18 -22.33
CA GLU A 95 23.39 -12.85 -22.60
C GLU A 95 24.36 -12.04 -23.46
N PHE A 96 23.87 -11.48 -24.55
CA PHE A 96 24.61 -10.58 -25.40
C PHE A 96 23.73 -9.41 -25.80
N ARG A 97 24.21 -8.18 -25.62
CA ARG A 97 23.45 -6.96 -25.88
C ARG A 97 24.34 -5.90 -26.51
N ILE A 98 23.80 -5.29 -27.56
CA ILE A 98 24.23 -4.04 -28.17
C ILE A 98 23.00 -3.14 -28.18
N PHE A 99 22.72 -2.45 -27.09
CA PHE A 99 21.54 -1.60 -26.97
C PHE A 99 21.67 -0.33 -27.84
N PRO A 100 20.61 0.15 -28.50
CA PRO A 100 19.29 -0.46 -28.66
C PRO A 100 19.19 -1.43 -29.86
N LEU A 101 20.27 -1.72 -30.55
CA LEU A 101 20.28 -2.43 -31.83
C LEU A 101 19.93 -3.92 -31.74
N TYR A 102 20.49 -4.64 -30.76
CA TYR A 102 20.33 -6.08 -30.63
C TYR A 102 20.43 -6.53 -29.17
N SER A 103 19.62 -7.52 -28.80
CA SER A 103 19.74 -8.23 -27.52
C SER A 103 19.38 -9.69 -27.72
N LYS A 104 20.18 -10.59 -27.14
CA LYS A 104 19.96 -12.02 -27.02
C LYS A 104 20.12 -12.38 -25.55
N LYS A 105 19.11 -13.04 -24.98
CA LYS A 105 19.15 -13.54 -23.61
C LYS A 105 18.54 -14.93 -23.55
N VAL A 106 19.36 -15.91 -23.23
CA VAL A 106 19.01 -17.33 -23.20
C VAL A 106 19.25 -17.85 -21.78
N HIS A 107 18.26 -18.54 -21.24
CA HIS A 107 18.38 -19.37 -20.05
C HIS A 107 17.86 -20.75 -20.43
N ARG A 108 18.78 -21.70 -20.63
CA ARG A 108 18.49 -23.05 -21.11
C ARG A 108 17.38 -23.70 -20.26
N GLY A 109 16.32 -24.14 -20.93
CA GLY A 109 15.18 -24.79 -20.29
C GLY A 109 14.25 -23.85 -19.51
N LYS A 110 14.42 -22.51 -19.54
CA LYS A 110 13.45 -21.58 -18.94
C LYS A 110 12.91 -20.55 -19.93
N TYR A 111 13.80 -19.85 -20.63
CA TYR A 111 13.39 -18.80 -21.57
C TYR A 111 14.48 -18.45 -22.58
N GLU A 112 14.02 -17.96 -23.72
CA GLU A 112 14.85 -17.36 -24.76
C GLU A 112 14.21 -16.05 -25.19
N ARG A 113 14.98 -14.98 -25.23
CA ARG A 113 14.48 -13.63 -25.54
C ARG A 113 15.42 -12.94 -26.50
N TYR A 114 14.85 -12.36 -27.53
CA TYR A 114 15.56 -11.66 -28.58
C TYR A 114 14.90 -10.31 -28.81
N SER A 115 15.70 -9.31 -29.17
CA SER A 115 15.20 -8.03 -29.66
C SER A 115 16.13 -7.45 -30.72
N ILE A 116 15.54 -6.80 -31.71
CA ILE A 116 16.23 -5.96 -32.69
C ILE A 116 15.59 -4.57 -32.64
N LEU A 117 16.41 -3.52 -32.69
CA LEU A 117 15.96 -2.12 -32.65
C LEU A 117 14.95 -1.91 -31.52
N TRP A 118 15.39 -2.16 -30.29
CA TRP A 118 14.55 -1.98 -29.12
C TRP A 118 13.97 -0.54 -29.10
N PRO A 119 12.65 -0.37 -28.83
CA PRO A 119 11.69 -1.37 -28.37
C PRO A 119 10.88 -2.07 -29.49
N PHE A 120 11.16 -1.79 -30.77
CA PHE A 120 10.29 -2.11 -31.89
C PHE A 120 10.10 -3.61 -32.13
N PHE A 121 11.17 -4.40 -32.23
CA PHE A 121 11.05 -5.84 -32.53
C PHE A 121 11.56 -6.68 -31.37
N GLN A 122 10.68 -7.51 -30.80
CA GLN A 122 11.04 -8.41 -29.71
C GLN A 122 10.32 -9.75 -29.90
N TRP A 123 10.99 -10.86 -29.63
CA TRP A 123 10.39 -12.19 -29.70
C TRP A 123 11.11 -13.15 -28.78
N GLY A 124 10.49 -14.31 -28.54
CA GLY A 124 11.11 -15.31 -27.70
C GLY A 124 10.12 -16.38 -27.22
N SER A 125 10.61 -17.19 -26.30
CA SER A 125 9.85 -18.20 -25.58
C SER A 125 10.08 -18.09 -24.08
N THR A 126 9.08 -18.45 -23.30
CA THR A 126 9.11 -18.45 -21.83
C THR A 126 8.40 -19.69 -21.31
N PHE A 127 8.66 -20.06 -20.05
CA PHE A 127 8.11 -21.24 -19.41
C PHE A 127 8.49 -22.56 -20.12
N GLN A 128 9.70 -22.61 -20.69
CA GLN A 128 10.23 -23.84 -21.30
C GLN A 128 10.39 -24.99 -20.29
N ASP A 129 10.44 -24.68 -18.99
CA ASP A 129 10.50 -25.64 -17.87
C ASP A 129 9.12 -26.21 -17.51
N LYS A 130 8.05 -25.63 -18.03
CA LYS A 130 6.67 -26.05 -17.75
C LYS A 130 6.14 -26.93 -18.88
N LYS A 131 5.04 -27.63 -18.59
CA LYS A 131 4.34 -28.50 -19.57
C LYS A 131 3.90 -27.76 -20.83
N GLU A 132 3.71 -26.44 -20.75
CA GLU A 132 3.19 -25.63 -21.84
C GLU A 132 4.04 -24.36 -22.00
N PRO A 133 5.08 -24.41 -22.84
CA PRO A 133 5.87 -23.24 -23.20
C PRO A 133 5.05 -22.18 -23.94
N VAL A 134 5.42 -20.92 -23.79
CA VAL A 134 4.73 -19.78 -24.41
C VAL A 134 5.69 -19.01 -25.29
N HIS A 135 5.34 -18.87 -26.55
CA HIS A 135 6.03 -18.03 -27.53
C HIS A 135 5.41 -16.65 -27.57
N TYR A 136 6.23 -15.62 -27.74
CA TYR A 136 5.76 -14.25 -27.91
C TYR A 136 6.46 -13.54 -29.06
N LYS A 137 5.73 -12.61 -29.69
CA LYS A 137 6.23 -11.69 -30.71
C LYS A 137 5.64 -10.31 -30.43
N LEU A 138 6.47 -9.28 -30.48
CA LEU A 138 6.11 -7.89 -30.23
C LEU A 138 6.69 -7.05 -31.37
N PHE A 139 5.80 -6.35 -32.06
CA PHE A 139 6.13 -5.26 -32.96
C PHE A 139 5.54 -3.98 -32.38
N PHE A 140 6.28 -3.32 -31.50
CA PHE A 140 5.84 -2.08 -30.87
C PHE A 140 5.79 -0.93 -31.91
N PRO A 141 4.81 -0.01 -31.86
CA PRO A 141 3.63 0.02 -30.99
C PRO A 141 2.42 -0.73 -31.56
N PHE A 142 2.55 -1.53 -32.62
CA PHE A 142 1.39 -2.01 -33.36
C PHE A 142 0.82 -3.33 -32.86
N PHE A 143 1.64 -4.36 -32.62
CA PHE A 143 1.14 -5.72 -32.36
C PHE A 143 1.93 -6.42 -31.26
N GLY A 144 1.23 -7.19 -30.43
CA GLY A 144 1.80 -8.09 -29.44
C GLY A 144 1.05 -9.41 -29.44
N PHE A 145 1.76 -10.51 -29.65
CA PHE A 145 1.19 -11.85 -29.75
C PHE A 145 1.85 -12.75 -28.72
N LYS A 146 1.04 -13.57 -28.05
CA LYS A 146 1.50 -14.68 -27.21
C LYS A 146 0.69 -15.92 -27.53
N ASP A 147 1.37 -17.02 -27.69
CA ASP A 147 0.79 -18.31 -28.05
C ASP A 147 1.44 -19.38 -27.19
N SER A 148 0.65 -20.25 -26.59
CA SER A 148 1.21 -21.47 -26.02
C SER A 148 1.49 -22.51 -27.10
N GLU A 149 2.47 -23.35 -26.85
CA GLU A 149 2.90 -24.40 -27.79
C GLU A 149 1.77 -25.39 -28.10
N THR A 150 0.96 -25.75 -27.10
CA THR A 150 -0.20 -26.65 -27.27
C THR A 150 -1.49 -25.93 -27.68
N GLY A 151 -1.46 -24.59 -27.80
CA GLY A 151 -2.60 -23.78 -28.24
C GLY A 151 -3.75 -23.69 -27.23
N ASN A 152 -3.53 -24.02 -25.95
CA ASN A 152 -4.51 -23.78 -24.90
C ASN A 152 -4.64 -22.31 -24.56
N MET A 153 -3.55 -21.54 -24.69
CA MET A 153 -3.53 -20.12 -24.39
C MET A 153 -3.17 -19.30 -25.62
N LYS A 154 -3.95 -18.25 -25.88
CA LYS A 154 -3.68 -17.27 -26.93
C LYS A 154 -3.91 -15.88 -26.37
N SER A 155 -3.05 -14.95 -26.71
CA SER A 155 -3.24 -13.53 -26.41
C SER A 155 -2.76 -12.68 -27.58
N ARG A 156 -3.52 -11.65 -27.90
CA ARG A 156 -3.33 -10.72 -29.01
C ARG A 156 -3.58 -9.32 -28.48
N GLY A 157 -2.67 -8.40 -28.75
CA GLY A 157 -2.79 -6.99 -28.43
C GLY A 157 -2.47 -6.16 -29.66
N PHE A 158 -3.22 -5.08 -29.85
CA PHE A 158 -3.10 -4.15 -30.96
C PHE A 158 -2.99 -2.73 -30.41
N LEU A 159 -2.15 -1.91 -31.05
CA LEU A 159 -1.87 -0.52 -30.66
C LEU A 159 -1.46 -0.43 -29.18
N ILE A 160 -0.27 -0.95 -28.90
CA ILE A 160 0.37 -0.97 -27.60
C ILE A 160 0.92 0.43 -27.30
N LEU A 161 0.36 1.05 -26.27
CA LEU A 161 0.85 2.30 -25.71
C LEU A 161 1.87 2.01 -24.60
N PRO A 162 2.96 2.79 -24.50
CA PRO A 162 3.86 2.72 -23.35
C PRO A 162 3.08 2.85 -22.04
N LEU A 163 3.37 1.98 -21.07
CA LEU A 163 2.83 1.99 -19.70
C LEU A 163 1.31 1.71 -19.55
N LEU A 164 0.52 1.84 -20.62
CA LEU A 164 -0.94 1.75 -20.58
C LEU A 164 -1.51 0.46 -21.21
N GLY A 165 -0.66 -0.35 -21.85
CA GLY A 165 -1.07 -1.61 -22.46
C GLY A 165 -1.61 -1.45 -23.87
N SER A 166 -2.33 -2.46 -24.38
CA SER A 166 -2.91 -2.45 -25.72
C SER A 166 -4.29 -1.78 -25.73
N LEU A 167 -4.55 -0.92 -26.72
CA LEU A 167 -5.87 -0.33 -26.92
C LEU A 167 -6.90 -1.41 -27.24
N PHE A 168 -6.56 -2.37 -28.09
CA PHE A 168 -7.43 -3.51 -28.38
C PHE A 168 -6.70 -4.79 -28.05
N GLY A 169 -7.42 -5.76 -27.52
CA GLY A 169 -6.82 -7.00 -27.11
C GLY A 169 -7.86 -8.08 -26.93
N TYR A 170 -7.38 -9.29 -27.15
CA TYR A 170 -8.15 -10.51 -27.05
C TYR A 170 -7.24 -11.62 -26.56
N GLY A 171 -7.69 -12.38 -25.58
CA GLY A 171 -7.04 -13.59 -25.14
C GLY A 171 -8.00 -14.63 -24.64
N TYR A 172 -7.53 -15.88 -24.63
CA TYR A 172 -8.21 -16.98 -23.99
C TYR A 172 -7.19 -17.94 -23.37
N ASP A 173 -7.61 -18.66 -22.34
CA ASP A 173 -6.96 -19.85 -21.81
C ASP A 173 -8.01 -20.96 -21.67
N LYS A 174 -7.87 -22.04 -22.46
CA LYS A 174 -8.79 -23.17 -22.47
C LYS A 174 -8.76 -23.99 -21.18
N ARG A 175 -7.67 -23.94 -20.42
CA ARG A 175 -7.51 -24.74 -19.20
C ARG A 175 -8.32 -24.16 -18.05
N THR A 176 -8.41 -22.84 -17.98
CA THR A 176 -9.25 -22.11 -17.02
C THR A 176 -10.61 -21.73 -17.64
N GLY A 177 -10.77 -21.87 -18.96
CA GLY A 177 -11.92 -21.31 -19.67
C GLY A 177 -11.95 -19.77 -19.63
N GLU A 178 -10.81 -19.15 -19.32
CA GLU A 178 -10.69 -17.70 -19.26
C GLU A 178 -10.78 -17.11 -20.66
N GLN A 179 -11.55 -16.06 -20.81
CA GLN A 179 -11.61 -15.23 -22.00
C GLN A 179 -11.54 -13.78 -21.60
N ASP A 180 -10.76 -13.00 -22.32
CA ASP A 180 -10.50 -11.60 -22.02
C ASP A 180 -10.51 -10.78 -23.31
N TYR A 181 -11.21 -9.65 -23.27
CA TYR A 181 -11.37 -8.73 -24.37
C TYR A 181 -11.26 -7.30 -23.84
N ASN A 182 -10.55 -6.44 -24.57
CA ASN A 182 -10.61 -5.01 -24.33
C ASN A 182 -10.64 -4.25 -25.65
N ALA A 183 -11.41 -3.16 -25.67
CA ALA A 183 -11.53 -2.29 -26.82
C ALA A 183 -11.48 -0.85 -26.34
N LEU A 184 -10.40 -0.14 -26.70
CA LEU A 184 -9.95 1.06 -26.00
C LEU A 184 -9.92 0.77 -24.50
N PHE A 185 -8.82 0.21 -23.97
CA PHE A 185 -8.76 -0.35 -22.59
C PHE A 185 -9.42 0.51 -21.48
N PHE A 186 -9.47 1.83 -21.64
CA PHE A 186 -10.09 2.77 -20.71
C PHE A 186 -11.60 2.96 -20.89
N LEU A 187 -12.23 2.39 -21.92
CA LEU A 187 -13.68 2.43 -22.19
C LEU A 187 -14.31 1.06 -21.99
N PHE A 188 -13.82 0.03 -22.70
CA PHE A 188 -14.43 -1.28 -22.68
C PHE A 188 -13.45 -2.39 -22.29
N GLN A 189 -13.83 -3.16 -21.28
CA GLN A 189 -13.14 -4.39 -20.90
C GLN A 189 -14.16 -5.45 -20.52
N TYR A 190 -13.98 -6.67 -21.03
CA TYR A 190 -14.79 -7.82 -20.71
C TYR A 190 -13.88 -9.01 -20.42
N GLY A 191 -14.21 -9.78 -19.39
CA GLY A 191 -13.43 -10.94 -18.97
C GLY A 191 -14.30 -11.92 -18.21
N THR A 192 -14.13 -13.20 -18.46
CA THR A 192 -14.84 -14.26 -17.74
C THR A 192 -13.96 -15.49 -17.62
N ASN A 193 -14.23 -16.32 -16.63
CA ASN A 193 -13.60 -17.62 -16.42
C ASN A 193 -14.69 -18.66 -16.10
N GLN A 194 -14.39 -19.94 -16.32
CA GLN A 194 -15.29 -21.05 -16.06
C GLN A 194 -15.58 -21.26 -14.56
N ASP A 195 -14.61 -20.99 -13.69
CA ASP A 195 -14.76 -21.17 -12.24
C ASP A 195 -15.57 -20.04 -11.57
N GLU A 196 -16.08 -19.07 -12.34
CA GLU A 196 -16.80 -17.86 -11.88
C GLU A 196 -16.05 -16.96 -10.87
N ASP A 197 -14.82 -17.33 -10.51
CA ASP A 197 -13.92 -16.56 -9.66
C ASP A 197 -13.38 -15.31 -10.35
N TYR A 198 -13.48 -15.24 -11.68
CA TYR A 198 -13.10 -14.08 -12.47
C TYR A 198 -14.23 -13.64 -13.39
N HIS A 199 -14.69 -12.41 -13.18
CA HIS A 199 -15.63 -11.74 -14.06
C HIS A 199 -15.31 -10.26 -14.13
N LYS A 200 -15.25 -9.70 -15.33
CA LYS A 200 -14.92 -8.31 -15.58
C LYS A 200 -15.86 -7.79 -16.65
N PHE A 201 -16.57 -6.71 -16.37
CA PHE A 201 -17.35 -5.97 -17.33
C PHE A 201 -17.23 -4.49 -16.99
N ILE A 202 -16.47 -3.76 -17.80
CA ILE A 202 -16.20 -2.34 -17.61
C ILE A 202 -16.64 -1.61 -18.87
N LEU A 203 -17.52 -0.63 -18.68
CA LEU A 203 -17.96 0.35 -19.67
C LEU A 203 -17.76 1.76 -19.08
N PHE A 204 -16.51 2.19 -19.02
CA PHE A 204 -16.15 3.48 -18.46
C PHE A 204 -16.53 4.63 -19.41
N PRO A 205 -16.99 5.79 -18.90
CA PRO A 205 -17.11 6.17 -17.49
C PRO A 205 -18.42 5.73 -16.80
N PHE A 206 -19.29 4.99 -17.48
CA PHE A 206 -20.66 4.78 -17.01
C PHE A 206 -20.77 3.73 -15.92
N PHE A 207 -20.15 2.56 -16.11
CA PHE A 207 -20.33 1.42 -15.22
C PHE A 207 -19.11 0.51 -15.26
N GLY A 208 -18.82 -0.13 -14.14
CA GLY A 208 -17.95 -1.28 -14.15
C GLY A 208 -18.28 -2.24 -13.02
N HIS A 209 -18.16 -3.52 -13.32
CA HIS A 209 -18.27 -4.62 -12.38
C HIS A 209 -17.06 -5.53 -12.58
N TYR A 210 -16.34 -5.77 -11.49
CA TYR A 210 -15.11 -6.55 -11.49
C TYR A 210 -15.11 -7.47 -10.28
N ARG A 211 -14.95 -8.76 -10.51
CA ARG A 211 -14.81 -9.81 -9.51
C ARG A 211 -13.54 -10.59 -9.80
N PHE A 212 -12.71 -10.74 -8.78
CA PHE A 212 -11.51 -11.58 -8.84
C PHE A 212 -11.31 -12.26 -7.49
N ALA A 213 -11.43 -13.60 -7.50
CA ALA A 213 -11.47 -14.45 -6.33
C ALA A 213 -12.49 -13.93 -5.29
N SER A 214 -12.00 -13.54 -4.11
CA SER A 214 -12.81 -13.02 -2.99
C SER A 214 -13.15 -11.54 -3.07
N LYS A 215 -12.70 -10.82 -4.10
CA LYS A 215 -12.88 -9.36 -4.20
C LYS A 215 -13.87 -9.02 -5.30
N GLN A 216 -14.78 -8.11 -4.99
CA GLN A 216 -15.75 -7.58 -5.93
C GLN A 216 -15.75 -6.06 -5.86
N THR A 217 -15.89 -5.42 -7.01
CA THR A 217 -15.88 -3.97 -7.17
C THR A 217 -16.92 -3.60 -8.22
N THR A 218 -17.90 -2.81 -7.82
CA THR A 218 -18.88 -2.21 -8.73
C THR A 218 -18.75 -0.70 -8.66
N PHE A 219 -18.79 -0.01 -9.78
CA PHE A 219 -18.73 1.45 -9.81
C PHE A 219 -19.63 2.03 -10.88
N ILE A 220 -20.14 3.23 -10.60
CA ILE A 220 -20.78 4.15 -11.54
C ILE A 220 -20.05 5.47 -11.35
N THR A 221 -19.06 5.68 -12.20
CA THR A 221 -18.11 6.79 -12.07
C THR A 221 -18.82 8.14 -12.32
N PRO A 222 -18.40 9.23 -11.66
CA PRO A 222 -17.35 9.31 -10.64
C PRO A 222 -17.86 9.19 -9.19
N PHE A 223 -19.17 8.97 -8.99
CA PHE A 223 -19.79 9.18 -7.68
C PHE A 223 -19.99 7.90 -6.88
N TYR A 224 -20.32 6.79 -7.53
CA TYR A 224 -20.70 5.57 -6.82
C TYR A 224 -19.64 4.48 -6.94
N PHE A 225 -19.24 3.91 -5.80
CA PHE A 225 -18.36 2.75 -5.71
C PHE A 225 -18.84 1.81 -4.63
N HIS A 226 -18.84 0.52 -4.91
CA HIS A 226 -19.19 -0.53 -3.98
C HIS A 226 -18.11 -1.60 -4.04
N LEU A 227 -17.40 -1.80 -2.92
CA LEU A 227 -16.26 -2.68 -2.80
C LEU A 227 -16.59 -3.74 -1.77
N GLN A 228 -16.44 -5.00 -2.15
CA GLN A 228 -16.63 -6.14 -1.27
C GLN A 228 -15.39 -7.00 -1.25
N THR A 229 -15.04 -7.53 -0.08
CA THR A 229 -13.99 -8.53 0.09
C THR A 229 -14.51 -9.60 1.02
N ASP A 230 -14.48 -10.85 0.59
CA ASP A 230 -14.91 -12.01 1.39
C ASP A 230 -13.77 -13.03 1.50
N THR A 231 -12.83 -12.75 2.40
CA THR A 231 -11.69 -13.62 2.68
C THR A 231 -11.84 -14.25 4.05
N TYR A 232 -11.23 -15.42 4.26
CA TYR A 232 -11.22 -16.12 5.55
C TYR A 232 -10.82 -15.24 6.75
N HIS A 233 -9.95 -14.25 6.54
CA HIS A 233 -9.48 -13.35 7.59
C HIS A 233 -10.36 -12.09 7.76
N ILE A 234 -10.90 -11.57 6.65
CA ILE A 234 -11.54 -10.25 6.59
C ILE A 234 -12.72 -10.32 5.64
N GLN A 235 -13.88 -9.92 6.15
CA GLN A 235 -15.07 -9.65 5.37
C GLN A 235 -15.35 -8.15 5.40
N SER A 236 -15.42 -7.50 4.25
CA SER A 236 -15.68 -6.06 4.14
C SER A 236 -16.76 -5.76 3.13
N ASP A 237 -17.63 -4.81 3.47
CA ASP A 237 -18.60 -4.19 2.58
C ASP A 237 -18.47 -2.67 2.71
N ASP A 238 -17.93 -2.04 1.65
CA ASP A 238 -17.65 -0.62 1.60
C ASP A 238 -18.46 0.00 0.44
N THR A 239 -19.31 0.98 0.76
CA THR A 239 -20.16 1.70 -0.20
C THR A 239 -19.89 3.19 -0.14
N PHE A 240 -19.66 3.80 -1.30
CA PHE A 240 -19.34 5.20 -1.46
C PHE A 240 -20.29 5.84 -2.46
N LEU A 241 -20.92 6.94 -2.08
CA LEU A 241 -21.59 7.89 -2.97
C LEU A 241 -20.96 9.26 -2.70
N ILE A 242 -19.87 9.56 -3.40
CA ILE A 242 -19.02 10.71 -3.11
C ILE A 242 -19.73 12.02 -3.48
N PRO A 243 -19.66 13.07 -2.64
CA PRO A 243 -19.13 13.11 -1.28
C PRO A 243 -20.20 12.87 -0.19
N PHE A 244 -21.42 12.49 -0.55
CA PHE A 244 -22.57 12.52 0.35
C PHE A 244 -22.66 11.34 1.33
N TYR A 245 -22.22 10.15 0.91
CA TYR A 245 -22.40 8.91 1.67
C TYR A 245 -21.13 8.06 1.65
N PHE A 246 -20.64 7.70 2.83
CA PHE A 246 -19.57 6.73 3.00
C PHE A 246 -20.01 5.71 4.04
N TYR A 247 -20.11 4.45 3.63
CA TYR A 247 -20.40 3.33 4.50
C TYR A 247 -19.30 2.30 4.38
N SER A 248 -18.89 1.73 5.50
CA SER A 248 -17.86 0.72 5.54
C SER A 248 -18.11 -0.17 6.74
N LYS A 249 -18.26 -1.47 6.51
CA LYS A 249 -18.41 -2.48 7.56
C LYS A 249 -17.37 -3.55 7.32
N ARG A 250 -16.53 -3.78 8.33
CA ARG A 250 -15.44 -4.76 8.27
C ARG A 250 -15.52 -5.70 9.46
N LYS A 251 -15.53 -6.99 9.19
CA LYS A 251 -15.53 -8.06 10.18
C LYS A 251 -14.21 -8.81 10.07
N TYR A 252 -13.47 -8.86 11.17
CA TYR A 252 -12.24 -9.63 11.27
C TYR A 252 -12.59 -10.98 11.89
N VAL A 253 -12.74 -11.99 11.04
CA VAL A 253 -13.31 -13.30 11.41
C VAL A 253 -12.49 -13.98 12.51
N GLN A 254 -11.16 -13.90 12.45
CA GLN A 254 -10.27 -14.56 13.42
C GLN A 254 -10.34 -14.00 14.84
N TRP A 255 -10.66 -12.72 14.99
CA TRP A 255 -10.71 -12.06 16.30
C TRP A 255 -12.14 -11.78 16.76
N GLU A 256 -13.15 -12.19 15.99
CA GLU A 256 -14.57 -11.87 16.20
C GLU A 256 -14.83 -10.37 16.45
N ARG A 257 -14.03 -9.51 15.82
CA ARG A 257 -14.13 -8.05 15.95
C ARG A 257 -14.80 -7.44 14.74
N ASP A 258 -15.60 -6.42 14.99
CA ASP A 258 -16.27 -5.63 13.97
C ASP A 258 -15.81 -4.17 14.02
N GLU A 259 -15.70 -3.58 12.84
CA GLU A 259 -15.40 -2.18 12.61
C GLU A 259 -16.50 -1.65 11.69
N SER A 260 -17.06 -0.49 12.02
CA SER A 260 -18.10 0.10 11.20
C SER A 260 -17.94 1.61 11.13
N TYR A 261 -18.25 2.15 9.96
CA TYR A 261 -18.12 3.56 9.66
C TYR A 261 -19.29 3.97 8.78
N LEU A 262 -19.91 5.09 9.13
CA LEU A 262 -20.97 5.73 8.37
C LEU A 262 -20.73 7.24 8.40
N LYS A 263 -20.72 7.87 7.23
CA LYS A 263 -20.67 9.32 7.09
C LYS A 263 -21.74 9.76 6.11
N LEU A 264 -22.65 10.59 6.60
CA LEU A 264 -23.66 11.32 5.83
C LEU A 264 -23.18 12.76 5.78
N TRP A 265 -22.31 13.08 4.84
CA TRP A 265 -21.72 14.41 4.77
C TRP A 265 -22.77 15.45 4.32
N PRO A 266 -22.75 16.67 4.91
CA PRO A 266 -21.91 17.15 6.01
C PRO A 266 -22.52 16.96 7.41
N ILE A 267 -23.60 16.19 7.53
CA ILE A 267 -24.54 16.24 8.65
C ILE A 267 -24.14 15.32 9.80
N PHE A 268 -23.62 14.13 9.51
CA PHE A 268 -23.45 13.10 10.52
C PHE A 268 -22.28 12.17 10.22
N LYS A 269 -21.59 11.74 11.27
CA LYS A 269 -20.58 10.69 11.21
C LYS A 269 -20.74 9.75 12.41
N TYR A 270 -20.55 8.47 12.15
CA TYR A 270 -20.51 7.39 13.12
C TYR A 270 -19.32 6.48 12.80
N GLN A 271 -18.56 6.13 13.83
CA GLN A 271 -17.41 5.25 13.73
C GLN A 271 -17.38 4.33 14.96
N LYS A 272 -17.15 3.04 14.72
CA LYS A 272 -16.87 2.03 15.73
C LYS A 272 -15.59 1.32 15.34
N ASP A 273 -14.59 1.41 16.21
CA ASP A 273 -13.29 0.78 16.03
C ASP A 273 -13.31 -0.68 16.49
N ARG A 274 -12.27 -1.43 16.10
CA ARG A 274 -12.09 -2.85 16.44
C ARG A 274 -11.98 -3.12 17.95
N GLU A 275 -11.58 -2.12 18.73
CA GLU A 275 -11.46 -2.19 20.19
C GLU A 275 -12.80 -1.95 20.90
N GLY A 276 -13.86 -1.64 20.16
CA GLY A 276 -15.17 -1.29 20.71
C GLY A 276 -15.34 0.19 21.05
N ASN A 277 -14.32 1.03 20.77
CA ASN A 277 -14.45 2.48 20.85
C ASN A 277 -15.49 2.94 19.82
N LEU A 278 -16.42 3.77 20.24
CA LEU A 278 -17.50 4.28 19.41
C LEU A 278 -17.51 5.80 19.49
N VAL A 279 -17.55 6.45 18.34
CA VAL A 279 -17.62 7.91 18.21
C VAL A 279 -18.70 8.26 17.21
N TRP A 280 -19.58 9.19 17.58
CA TRP A 280 -20.45 9.84 16.61
C TRP A 280 -20.49 11.33 16.86
N ASN A 281 -20.69 12.09 15.79
CA ASN A 281 -20.85 13.52 15.84
C ASN A 281 -21.85 14.01 14.80
N VAL A 282 -22.53 15.10 15.18
CA VAL A 282 -23.37 15.89 14.30
C VAL A 282 -22.53 17.04 13.77
N LEU A 283 -22.58 17.23 12.46
CA LEU A 283 -21.77 18.12 11.65
C LEU A 283 -20.32 17.61 11.49
N SER A 284 -20.02 17.02 10.33
CA SER A 284 -18.66 16.67 9.89
C SER A 284 -18.43 17.28 8.51
N LEU A 285 -17.69 18.39 8.47
CA LEU A 285 -17.58 19.24 7.28
C LEU A 285 -16.59 18.72 6.24
N PHE A 286 -15.70 17.80 6.60
CA PHE A 286 -14.73 17.27 5.65
C PHE A 286 -15.38 16.24 4.70
N PRO A 287 -15.32 16.41 3.37
CA PRO A 287 -16.12 15.63 2.41
C PRO A 287 -15.62 14.21 2.13
N VAL A 288 -14.45 13.83 2.65
CA VAL A 288 -13.85 12.52 2.40
C VAL A 288 -13.73 11.74 3.72
N LYS A 289 -13.77 10.41 3.64
CA LYS A 289 -13.41 9.53 4.77
C LYS A 289 -11.93 9.72 5.11
N SER A 290 -11.63 10.21 6.31
CA SER A 290 -10.25 10.28 6.83
C SER A 290 -10.26 10.30 8.36
N GLU A 291 -9.79 9.23 8.98
CA GLU A 291 -9.73 9.11 10.44
C GLU A 291 -8.85 10.17 11.10
N VAL A 292 -7.75 10.54 10.45
CA VAL A 292 -6.80 11.53 10.97
C VAL A 292 -7.40 12.93 10.94
N ILE A 293 -7.99 13.31 9.80
CA ILE A 293 -8.58 14.64 9.63
C ILE A 293 -9.81 14.78 10.51
N ASP A 294 -10.68 13.77 10.51
CA ASP A 294 -11.89 13.75 11.32
C ASP A 294 -11.53 13.90 12.82
N ARG A 295 -10.49 13.22 13.32
CA ARG A 295 -10.08 13.30 14.73
C ARG A 295 -9.55 14.68 15.15
N ILE A 296 -8.77 15.32 14.28
CA ILE A 296 -8.13 16.61 14.58
C ILE A 296 -9.14 17.75 14.46
N TRP A 297 -9.95 17.73 13.40
CA TRP A 297 -10.71 18.90 13.02
C TRP A 297 -12.21 18.83 13.36
N ASP A 298 -12.83 17.64 13.42
CA ASP A 298 -14.26 17.56 13.77
C ASP A 298 -14.62 18.26 15.08
N PRO A 299 -13.78 18.22 16.15
CA PRO A 299 -14.08 18.93 17.39
C PRO A 299 -14.31 20.43 17.22
N LEU A 300 -13.76 21.06 16.18
CA LEU A 300 -13.84 22.51 15.94
C LEU A 300 -15.17 22.96 15.34
N TRP A 301 -16.01 22.05 14.85
CA TRP A 301 -17.31 22.41 14.27
C TRP A 301 -18.45 21.50 14.72
N SER A 302 -18.13 20.37 15.37
CA SER A 302 -19.15 19.44 15.86
C SER A 302 -20.16 20.16 16.77
N LEU A 303 -21.43 20.03 16.42
CA LEU A 303 -22.51 20.56 17.25
C LEU A 303 -22.75 19.66 18.46
N VAL A 304 -22.68 18.35 18.22
CA VAL A 304 -22.81 17.31 19.25
C VAL A 304 -21.78 16.24 18.95
N GLU A 305 -21.05 15.81 19.96
CA GLU A 305 -20.08 14.72 19.89
C GLU A 305 -20.35 13.76 21.05
N TYR A 306 -20.36 12.47 20.75
CA TYR A 306 -20.44 11.41 21.76
C TYR A 306 -19.33 10.40 21.49
N GLN A 307 -18.66 10.01 22.56
CA GLN A 307 -17.62 8.99 22.53
C GLN A 307 -17.90 7.97 23.62
N LYS A 308 -17.72 6.69 23.32
CA LYS A 308 -17.70 5.59 24.28
C LYS A 308 -16.39 4.85 24.07
N LEU A 309 -15.57 4.80 25.11
CA LEU A 309 -14.29 4.11 25.09
C LEU A 309 -14.45 2.67 25.61
N SER A 310 -13.51 1.81 25.21
CA SER A 310 -13.46 0.40 25.61
C SER A 310 -13.30 0.20 27.12
N ASN A 311 -12.71 1.17 27.83
CA ASN A 311 -12.58 1.18 29.29
C ASN A 311 -13.89 1.52 30.04
N GLY A 312 -15.00 1.74 29.33
CA GLY A 312 -16.30 2.10 29.91
C GLY A 312 -16.54 3.61 30.06
N GLU A 313 -15.53 4.44 29.85
CA GLU A 313 -15.66 5.90 29.89
C GLU A 313 -16.52 6.38 28.72
N LYS A 314 -17.51 7.21 29.04
CA LYS A 314 -18.38 7.88 28.08
C LYS A 314 -18.08 9.36 28.11
N ARG A 315 -18.06 10.00 26.95
CA ARG A 315 -17.88 11.44 26.78
C ARG A 315 -19.01 11.98 25.93
N PHE A 316 -19.48 13.15 26.28
CA PHE A 316 -20.46 13.89 25.52
C PHE A 316 -20.04 15.34 25.48
N SER A 317 -20.11 15.96 24.31
CA SER A 317 -19.74 17.35 24.13
C SER A 317 -20.71 18.05 23.20
N VAL A 318 -20.94 19.33 23.44
CA VAL A 318 -21.87 20.17 22.71
C VAL A 318 -21.17 21.46 22.29
N LEU A 319 -21.52 21.93 21.09
CA LEU A 319 -21.10 23.19 20.49
C LEU A 319 -19.58 23.39 20.55
N MET A 320 -18.83 22.66 19.74
CA MET A 320 -17.37 22.75 19.69
C MET A 320 -16.71 22.50 21.05
N ARG A 321 -17.31 21.63 21.87
CA ARG A 321 -16.90 21.33 23.25
C ARG A 321 -16.98 22.53 24.21
N ALA A 322 -17.83 23.53 23.92
CA ALA A 322 -18.17 24.58 24.88
C ALA A 322 -18.87 24.02 26.13
N TYR A 323 -19.52 22.87 25.99
CA TYR A 323 -19.89 22.01 27.11
C TYR A 323 -19.32 20.62 26.87
N SER A 324 -18.69 20.05 27.89
CA SER A 324 -18.17 18.69 27.84
C SER A 324 -18.46 17.99 29.15
N GLN A 325 -18.99 16.78 29.07
CA GLN A 325 -19.14 15.88 30.22
C GLN A 325 -18.48 14.55 29.90
N ARG A 326 -17.87 13.95 30.91
CA ARG A 326 -17.33 12.58 30.86
C ARG A 326 -17.77 11.84 32.10
N TRP A 327 -18.10 10.57 31.94
CA TRP A 327 -18.54 9.76 33.05
C TRP A 327 -18.15 8.30 32.87
N THR A 328 -17.85 7.66 33.98
CA THR A 328 -17.63 6.22 34.13
C THR A 328 -18.74 5.67 35.04
N GLU A 329 -18.58 4.45 35.55
CA GLU A 329 -19.51 3.92 36.56
C GLU A 329 -19.38 4.62 37.93
N THR A 330 -18.21 5.19 38.22
CA THR A 330 -17.87 5.75 39.54
C THR A 330 -17.64 7.26 39.51
N GLU A 331 -17.19 7.81 38.37
CA GLU A 331 -16.79 9.20 38.25
C GLU A 331 -17.68 9.95 37.26
N PHE A 332 -17.97 11.19 37.57
CA PHE A 332 -18.67 12.12 36.68
C PHE A 332 -17.93 13.45 36.68
N HIS A 333 -17.58 13.95 35.50
CA HIS A 333 -17.02 15.28 35.34
C HIS A 333 -17.82 16.05 34.28
N ALA A 334 -18.10 17.32 34.55
CA ALA A 334 -18.69 18.22 33.58
C ALA A 334 -17.93 19.53 33.58
N SER A 335 -17.70 20.11 32.41
CA SER A 335 -16.99 21.37 32.26
C SER A 335 -17.66 22.25 31.20
N ILE A 336 -17.71 23.53 31.54
CA ILE A 336 -17.91 24.65 30.62
C ILE A 336 -16.60 25.43 30.71
N PRO A 337 -15.75 25.42 29.68
CA PRO A 337 -14.47 26.13 29.69
C PRO A 337 -14.65 27.57 30.17
N PHE A 338 -13.70 28.06 30.98
CA PHE A 338 -13.73 29.39 31.60
C PHE A 338 -14.83 29.64 32.65
N VAL A 339 -15.88 28.81 32.74
CA VAL A 339 -17.04 29.10 33.60
C VAL A 339 -17.14 28.13 34.77
N LEU A 340 -17.24 26.83 34.51
CA LEU A 340 -17.55 25.84 35.53
C LEU A 340 -16.79 24.54 35.27
N GLU A 341 -16.18 23.99 36.31
CA GLU A 341 -15.66 22.62 36.34
C GLU A 341 -16.31 21.89 37.50
N LEU A 342 -17.03 20.80 37.23
CA LEU A 342 -17.65 19.92 38.19
C LEU A 342 -16.98 18.55 38.11
N SER A 343 -16.64 18.00 39.27
CA SER A 343 -16.03 16.69 39.42
C SER A 343 -16.68 15.98 40.60
N ILE A 344 -17.31 14.85 40.34
CA ILE A 344 -17.96 13.99 41.33
C ILE A 344 -17.27 12.63 41.23
N THR A 345 -16.55 12.26 42.27
CA THR A 345 -15.96 10.93 42.46
C THR A 345 -16.49 10.36 43.77
N PRO A 346 -16.33 9.05 44.03
CA PRO A 346 -16.83 8.43 45.26
C PRO A 346 -16.28 9.08 46.54
N GLU A 347 -15.02 9.55 46.48
CA GLU A 347 -14.32 10.15 47.61
C GLU A 347 -14.49 11.68 47.69
N LYS A 348 -14.74 12.33 46.53
CA LYS A 348 -14.64 13.77 46.41
C LYS A 348 -15.69 14.36 45.48
N THR A 349 -16.42 15.34 45.98
CA THR A 349 -17.23 16.23 45.15
C THR A 349 -16.60 17.60 45.13
N SER A 350 -16.21 18.10 43.96
CA SER A 350 -15.68 19.45 43.81
C SER A 350 -16.29 20.19 42.64
N TRP A 351 -16.58 21.48 42.83
CA TRP A 351 -16.89 22.39 41.75
C TRP A 351 -16.01 23.63 41.81
N LYS A 352 -15.61 24.16 40.66
CA LYS A 352 -14.85 25.39 40.52
C LYS A 352 -15.54 26.30 39.52
N PHE A 353 -15.73 27.55 39.90
CA PHE A 353 -16.25 28.62 39.07
C PHE A 353 -15.11 29.55 38.64
N LEU A 354 -15.11 29.98 37.37
CA LEU A 354 -14.10 30.87 36.79
C LEU A 354 -12.64 30.44 37.09
N TYR A 355 -12.30 29.18 36.80
CA TYR A 355 -10.98 28.59 37.09
C TYR A 355 -10.54 28.63 38.56
N GLY A 356 -11.49 28.67 39.51
CA GLY A 356 -11.19 28.65 40.94
C GLY A 356 -11.21 30.03 41.60
N LEU A 357 -11.85 31.03 40.97
CA LEU A 357 -12.25 32.25 41.67
C LEU A 357 -13.12 31.92 42.89
N ILE A 358 -14.06 30.99 42.70
CA ILE A 358 -14.85 30.40 43.76
C ILE A 358 -14.83 28.90 43.52
N GLY A 359 -14.48 28.12 44.53
CA GLY A 359 -14.51 26.67 44.46
C GLY A 359 -15.02 26.06 45.74
N TYR A 360 -15.52 24.85 45.63
CA TYR A 360 -15.96 24.05 46.75
C TYR A 360 -15.43 22.64 46.56
N GLU A 361 -14.91 22.07 47.62
CA GLU A 361 -14.37 20.72 47.64
C GLU A 361 -14.88 20.04 48.90
N ARG A 362 -15.58 18.93 48.72
CA ARG A 362 -16.05 18.05 49.78
C ARG A 362 -15.35 16.71 49.67
N ILE A 363 -14.60 16.35 50.71
CA ILE A 363 -13.97 15.05 50.86
C ILE A 363 -14.50 14.48 52.18
N GLU A 364 -15.28 13.41 52.11
CA GLU A 364 -15.97 12.82 53.28
C GLU A 364 -16.75 13.86 54.12
N THR A 365 -16.24 14.20 55.31
CA THR A 365 -16.77 15.21 56.25
C THR A 365 -16.15 16.60 56.11
N ASN A 366 -14.99 16.72 55.47
CA ASN A 366 -14.31 18.00 55.31
C ASN A 366 -14.89 18.78 54.13
N ARG A 367 -15.13 20.08 54.37
CA ARG A 367 -15.64 21.03 53.39
C ARG A 367 -14.64 22.16 53.29
N ASN A 368 -14.01 22.30 52.13
CA ASN A 368 -13.10 23.38 51.83
C ASN A 368 -13.75 24.33 50.82
N LEU A 369 -13.80 25.61 51.15
CA LEU A 369 -14.25 26.68 50.26
C LEU A 369 -13.02 27.39 49.70
N GLN A 370 -12.85 27.40 48.38
CA GLN A 370 -11.82 28.16 47.71
C GLN A 370 -12.36 29.54 47.31
N ILE A 371 -11.62 30.60 47.61
CA ILE A 371 -11.88 31.98 47.21
C ILE A 371 -10.59 32.52 46.56
N LEU A 372 -10.71 33.30 45.48
CA LEU A 372 -9.60 34.03 44.85
C LEU A 372 -8.38 33.16 44.50
N TRP A 373 -8.54 32.09 43.70
CA TRP A 373 -7.51 31.17 43.16
C TRP A 373 -6.57 30.47 44.17
N PHE A 374 -6.32 31.03 45.35
CA PHE A 374 -5.28 30.64 46.30
C PHE A 374 -5.78 30.54 47.75
N ILE A 375 -6.91 31.17 48.12
CA ILE A 375 -7.43 31.12 49.49
C ILE A 375 -8.32 29.89 49.62
N LYS A 376 -8.03 29.01 50.59
CA LYS A 376 -8.87 27.86 50.95
C LYS A 376 -9.26 27.99 52.42
N ILE A 377 -10.55 27.91 52.72
CA ILE A 377 -11.16 28.06 54.05
C ILE A 377 -11.86 26.77 54.44
#